data_AF-A0A813EC76-F1
#
_entry.id   AF-A0A813EC76-F1
#
_cell.length_a   1.000
_cell.length_b   1.000
_cell.length_c   1.000
_cell.angle_alpha   90.00
_cell.angle_beta   90.00
_cell.angle_gamma   90.00
#
_symmetry.space_group_name_H-M   'P 1'
#
loop_
_entity.id
_entity.type
_entity.pdbx_description
1 polymer ?
#
loop_
_entity_poly.entity_id
_entity_poly.type
_entity_poly.pdbx_seq_one_letter_code
_entity_poly.pdbx_strand_id
1 'polypeptide(L)'
;VLEALCVEAVHEVGLLADGREAICKVSNHLFQNGYTCSGDRAAVEALKRLCERAGALQARFLKTSGAFHTSLMEPAGMKLLKALRARVTDMNFPRIDVYMNVRGTAQRAGTDPRELNYDLSAQVASPVLWQQTIE
;
A
#
# COMPACT_ATOMS: atom_id res chain seq x y z
N VAL A 1 5.71 16.52 -1.65
CA VAL A 1 5.23 16.89 -3.01
C VAL A 1 4.24 15.86 -3.53
N LEU A 2 4.64 14.59 -3.72
CA LEU A 2 3.76 13.57 -4.31
C LEU A 2 2.43 13.36 -3.56
N GLU A 3 2.44 13.33 -2.21
CA GLU A 3 1.19 13.20 -1.45
C GLU A 3 0.21 14.35 -1.67
N ALA A 4 0.71 15.58 -1.81
CA ALA A 4 -0.12 16.74 -2.11
C ALA A 4 -0.75 16.61 -3.52
N LEU A 5 0.02 16.10 -4.50
CA LEU A 5 -0.51 15.81 -5.83
C LEU A 5 -1.56 14.69 -5.81
N CYS A 6 -1.44 13.70 -4.93
CA CYS A 6 -2.49 12.69 -4.74
C CYS A 6 -3.79 13.31 -4.23
N VAL A 7 -3.70 14.24 -3.27
CA VAL A 7 -4.87 14.98 -2.76
C VAL A 7 -5.49 15.84 -3.86
N GLU A 8 -4.65 16.59 -4.60
CA GLU A 8 -5.11 17.40 -5.74
C GLU A 8 -5.80 16.54 -6.81
N ALA A 9 -5.26 15.35 -7.10
CA ALA A 9 -5.87 14.41 -8.04
C ALA A 9 -7.25 13.92 -7.59
N VAL A 10 -7.43 13.66 -6.28
CA VAL A 10 -8.74 13.31 -5.70
C VAL A 10 -9.70 14.48 -5.82
N HIS A 11 -9.25 15.71 -5.54
CA HIS A 11 -10.05 16.91 -5.67
C HIS A 11 -10.45 17.21 -7.13
N GLU A 12 -9.55 17.01 -8.10
CA GLU A 12 -9.86 17.16 -9.54
C GLU A 12 -10.97 16.19 -9.97
N VAL A 13 -11.01 14.99 -9.41
CA VAL A 13 -12.03 13.97 -9.74
C VAL A 13 -13.32 14.19 -8.97
N GLY A 14 -13.25 14.60 -7.70
CA GLY A 14 -14.40 14.76 -6.82
C GLY A 14 -15.07 13.41 -6.51
N LEU A 15 -16.40 13.40 -6.60
CA LEU A 15 -17.20 12.20 -6.34
C LEU A 15 -17.26 11.29 -7.57
N LEU A 16 -17.11 10.00 -7.33
CA LEU A 16 -17.31 8.96 -8.33
C LEU A 16 -18.79 8.69 -8.56
N ALA A 17 -19.10 7.89 -9.57
CA ALA A 17 -20.47 7.57 -9.98
C ALA A 17 -21.31 6.88 -8.89
N ASP A 18 -20.66 6.20 -7.96
CA ASP A 18 -21.27 5.55 -6.78
C ASP A 18 -21.37 6.50 -5.56
N GLY A 19 -21.05 7.79 -5.75
CA GLY A 19 -21.19 8.85 -4.75
C GLY A 19 -20.07 8.91 -3.70
N ARG A 20 -19.05 8.05 -3.81
CA ARG A 20 -17.89 8.11 -2.90
C ARG A 20 -16.81 9.04 -3.42
N GLU A 21 -16.00 9.56 -2.52
CA GLU A 21 -14.77 10.26 -2.89
C GLU A 21 -13.77 9.29 -3.51
N ALA A 22 -13.08 9.72 -4.57
CA ALA A 22 -12.03 8.93 -5.19
C ALA A 22 -10.84 8.72 -4.25
N ILE A 23 -10.17 7.58 -4.37
CA ILE A 23 -8.95 7.29 -3.62
C ILE A 23 -7.75 7.43 -4.56
N CYS A 24 -6.71 8.12 -4.09
CA CYS A 24 -5.39 8.12 -4.70
C CYS A 24 -4.36 8.33 -3.59
N LYS A 25 -3.47 7.36 -3.39
CA LYS A 25 -2.49 7.37 -2.31
C LYS A 25 -1.15 6.83 -2.78
N VAL A 26 -0.08 7.25 -2.13
CA VAL A 26 1.23 6.59 -2.25
C VAL A 26 1.07 5.18 -1.69
N SER A 27 1.36 4.17 -2.51
CA SER A 27 1.21 2.75 -2.18
C SER A 27 2.55 2.08 -1.84
N ASN A 28 3.66 2.59 -2.36
CA ASN A 28 5.00 2.11 -2.03
C ASN A 28 5.98 3.29 -1.92
N HIS A 29 6.70 3.35 -0.81
CA HIS A 29 7.86 4.22 -0.59
C HIS A 29 9.11 3.40 -0.90
N LEU A 30 9.62 3.48 -2.14
CA LEU A 30 10.70 2.60 -2.60
C LEU A 30 12.09 3.19 -2.33
N PHE A 31 12.27 4.48 -2.63
CA PHE A 31 13.51 5.20 -2.38
C PHE A 31 13.23 6.70 -2.45
N GLN A 32 14.22 7.54 -2.13
CA GLN A 32 14.08 9.00 -1.96
C GLN A 32 13.25 9.71 -3.06
N ASN A 33 13.31 9.25 -4.32
CA ASN A 33 12.55 9.81 -5.44
C ASN A 33 11.73 8.74 -6.20
N GLY A 34 11.52 7.60 -5.58
CA GLY A 34 10.88 6.42 -6.17
C GLY A 34 9.64 6.01 -5.40
N TYR A 35 8.50 6.13 -6.05
CA TYR A 35 7.21 5.82 -5.44
C TYR A 35 6.32 5.08 -6.43
N THR A 36 5.36 4.34 -5.90
CA THR A 36 4.15 4.01 -6.67
C THR A 36 2.95 4.62 -5.98
N CYS A 37 1.95 4.97 -6.77
CA CYS A 37 0.64 5.37 -6.27
C CYS A 37 -0.42 4.40 -6.75
N SER A 38 -1.49 4.27 -5.98
CA SER A 38 -2.61 3.39 -6.29
C SER A 38 -3.91 4.01 -5.82
N GLY A 39 -5.01 3.57 -6.40
CA GLY A 39 -6.31 4.15 -6.15
C GLY A 39 -7.27 3.94 -7.31
N ASP A 40 -8.28 4.78 -7.37
CA ASP A 40 -9.27 4.80 -8.43
C ASP A 40 -8.69 5.28 -9.75
N ARG A 41 -9.08 4.61 -10.83
CA ARG A 41 -8.50 4.83 -12.15
C ARG A 41 -8.50 6.30 -12.55
N ALA A 42 -9.63 7.01 -12.38
CA ALA A 42 -9.74 8.43 -12.72
C ALA A 42 -8.74 9.30 -11.92
N ALA A 43 -8.58 9.02 -10.62
CA ALA A 43 -7.67 9.78 -9.77
C ALA A 43 -6.20 9.44 -10.05
N VAL A 44 -5.86 8.19 -10.38
CA VAL A 44 -4.50 7.84 -10.81
C VAL A 44 -4.17 8.45 -12.18
N GLU A 45 -5.14 8.52 -13.10
CA GLU A 45 -4.99 9.22 -14.38
C GLU A 45 -4.76 10.73 -14.20
N ALA A 46 -5.49 11.36 -13.28
CA ALA A 46 -5.26 12.76 -12.90
C ALA A 46 -3.87 12.97 -12.27
N LEU A 47 -3.50 12.12 -11.32
CA LEU A 47 -2.20 12.15 -10.67
C LEU A 47 -1.06 12.04 -11.68
N LYS A 48 -1.16 11.16 -12.68
CA LYS A 48 -0.13 11.04 -13.71
C LYS A 48 0.12 12.38 -14.40
N ARG A 49 -0.94 13.06 -14.84
CA ARG A 49 -0.83 14.38 -15.49
C ARG A 49 -0.22 15.43 -14.55
N LEU A 50 -0.66 15.44 -13.30
CA LEU A 50 -0.15 16.34 -12.26
C LEU A 50 1.36 16.14 -12.01
N CYS A 51 1.80 14.88 -11.90
CA CYS A 51 3.21 14.54 -11.74
C CYS A 51 4.04 15.00 -12.94
N GLU A 52 3.56 14.78 -14.17
CA GLU A 52 4.25 15.23 -15.39
C GLU A 52 4.38 16.75 -15.43
N ARG A 53 3.32 17.49 -15.09
CA ARG A 53 3.37 18.96 -14.99
C ARG A 53 4.32 19.45 -13.88
N ALA A 54 4.42 18.71 -12.79
CA ALA A 54 5.32 19.01 -11.68
C ALA A 54 6.79 18.63 -11.96
N GLY A 55 7.12 18.15 -13.17
CA GLY A 55 8.48 17.83 -13.58
C GLY A 55 8.97 16.44 -13.15
N ALA A 56 8.05 15.49 -12.91
CA ALA A 56 8.44 14.11 -12.65
C ALA A 56 9.26 13.54 -13.82
N LEU A 57 10.40 12.93 -13.51
CA LEU A 57 11.27 12.31 -14.52
C LEU A 57 10.52 11.26 -15.35
N GLN A 58 9.62 10.49 -14.71
CA GLN A 58 8.78 9.50 -15.35
C GLN A 58 7.51 9.27 -14.52
N ALA A 59 6.34 9.28 -15.17
CA ALA A 59 5.08 8.81 -14.60
C ALA A 59 4.44 7.79 -15.56
N ARG A 60 4.31 6.53 -15.11
CA ARG A 60 3.80 5.42 -15.95
C ARG A 60 2.83 4.54 -15.19
N PHE A 61 1.85 4.01 -15.90
CA PHE A 61 0.96 2.99 -15.34
C PHE A 61 1.70 1.65 -15.21
N LEU A 62 1.46 0.98 -14.09
CA LEU A 62 1.86 -0.41 -13.89
C LEU A 62 0.68 -1.31 -14.24
N LYS A 63 0.94 -2.42 -14.92
CA LYS A 63 -0.08 -3.45 -15.17
C LYS A 63 -0.26 -4.28 -13.90
N THR A 64 -1.24 -3.93 -13.08
CA THR A 64 -1.58 -4.66 -11.84
C THR A 64 -3.05 -5.07 -11.85
N SER A 65 -3.40 -6.08 -11.05
CA SER A 65 -4.75 -6.60 -10.92
C SER A 65 -5.64 -5.83 -9.93
N GLY A 66 -5.10 -4.81 -9.24
CA GLY A 66 -5.84 -4.05 -8.25
C GLY A 66 -5.05 -2.88 -7.64
N ALA A 67 -5.75 -2.07 -6.83
CA ALA A 67 -5.22 -0.91 -6.12
C ALA A 67 -4.57 -1.32 -4.78
N PHE A 68 -3.58 -2.22 -4.84
CA PHE A 68 -2.83 -2.70 -3.68
C PHE A 68 -2.29 -1.57 -2.80
N HIS A 69 -2.16 -1.85 -1.51
CA HIS A 69 -1.61 -0.94 -0.50
C HIS A 69 -2.44 0.34 -0.31
N THR A 70 -3.75 0.25 -0.57
CA THR A 70 -4.73 1.30 -0.29
C THR A 70 -5.95 0.71 0.41
N SER A 71 -6.77 1.57 1.02
CA SER A 71 -8.00 1.16 1.70
C SER A 71 -9.01 0.44 0.79
N LEU A 72 -8.92 0.61 -0.54
CA LEU A 72 -9.71 -0.17 -1.51
C LEU A 72 -9.50 -1.68 -1.36
N MET A 73 -8.41 -2.10 -0.74
CA MET A 73 -8.04 -3.50 -0.56
C MET A 73 -8.34 -4.03 0.85
N GLU A 74 -8.95 -3.24 1.74
CA GLU A 74 -9.39 -3.69 3.06
C GLU A 74 -10.23 -4.98 3.03
N PRO A 75 -11.20 -5.16 2.11
CA PRO A 75 -11.96 -6.41 2.03
C PRO A 75 -11.08 -7.63 1.75
N ALA A 76 -10.01 -7.47 0.96
CA ALA A 76 -9.05 -8.54 0.70
C ALA A 76 -8.14 -8.78 1.91
N GLY A 77 -7.68 -7.72 2.57
CA GLY A 77 -6.92 -7.81 3.82
C GLY A 77 -7.68 -8.56 4.92
N MET A 78 -8.98 -8.30 5.08
CA MET A 78 -9.83 -9.00 6.06
C MET A 78 -10.00 -10.48 5.73
N LYS A 79 -10.15 -10.84 4.45
CA LYS A 79 -10.18 -12.25 4.02
C LYS A 79 -8.86 -12.95 4.32
N LEU A 80 -7.74 -12.29 4.06
CA LEU A 80 -6.41 -12.81 4.36
C LEU A 80 -6.21 -13.00 5.87
N LEU A 81 -6.60 -12.02 6.69
CA LEU A 81 -6.52 -12.12 8.15
C LEU A 81 -7.29 -13.33 8.69
N LYS A 82 -8.50 -13.57 8.17
CA LYS A 82 -9.30 -14.75 8.53
C LYS A 82 -8.58 -16.05 8.17
N ALA A 83 -8.00 -16.12 6.98
CA ALA A 83 -7.25 -17.29 6.53
C ALA A 83 -5.99 -17.54 7.38
N LEU A 84 -5.22 -16.48 7.68
CA LEU A 84 -4.03 -16.54 8.53
C LEU A 84 -4.37 -17.02 9.95
N ARG A 85 -5.42 -16.46 10.56
CA ARG A 85 -5.89 -16.90 11.90
C ARG A 85 -6.32 -18.36 11.91
N ALA A 86 -7.00 -18.82 10.86
CA ALA A 86 -7.44 -20.21 10.75
C ALA A 86 -6.27 -21.20 10.62
N ARG A 87 -5.08 -20.74 10.23
CA ARG A 87 -3.88 -21.56 10.04
C ARG A 87 -2.78 -21.28 11.06
N VAL A 88 -3.03 -20.45 12.07
CA VAL A 88 -1.98 -19.97 12.97
C VAL A 88 -1.31 -21.10 13.77
N THR A 89 -2.03 -22.19 14.04
CA THR A 89 -1.48 -23.39 14.70
C THR A 89 -0.51 -24.18 13.83
N ASP A 90 -0.59 -24.01 12.50
CA ASP A 90 0.29 -24.67 11.53
C ASP A 90 1.56 -23.82 11.27
N MET A 91 1.62 -22.59 11.80
CA MET A 91 2.71 -21.65 11.57
C MET A 91 3.84 -21.89 12.57
N ASN A 92 5.06 -22.00 12.06
CA ASN A 92 6.26 -22.04 12.88
C ASN A 92 6.68 -20.63 13.30
N PHE A 93 7.35 -20.54 14.45
CA PHE A 93 8.02 -19.33 14.88
C PHE A 93 9.10 -18.93 13.85
N PRO A 94 9.24 -17.63 13.53
CA PRO A 94 10.30 -17.16 12.65
C PRO A 94 11.67 -17.52 13.24
N ARG A 95 12.54 -18.13 12.43
CA ARG A 95 13.92 -18.46 12.83
C ARG A 95 14.89 -17.28 12.66
N ILE A 96 14.44 -16.24 11.99
CA ILE A 96 15.18 -15.00 11.69
C ILE A 96 14.23 -13.83 11.88
N ASP A 97 14.79 -12.63 12.02
CA ASP A 97 14.03 -11.39 12.00
C ASP A 97 13.26 -11.26 10.68
N VAL A 98 12.00 -10.84 10.75
CA VAL A 98 11.11 -10.64 9.60
C VAL A 98 10.79 -9.16 9.49
N TYR A 99 11.24 -8.55 8.41
CA TYR A 99 11.00 -7.13 8.16
C TYR A 99 9.62 -6.91 7.56
N MET A 100 8.80 -6.10 8.23
CA MET A 100 7.40 -5.94 7.87
C MET A 100 7.18 -4.66 7.06
N ASN A 101 6.68 -4.83 5.83
CA ASN A 101 6.38 -3.75 4.90
C ASN A 101 5.54 -2.62 5.51
N VAL A 102 4.58 -2.96 6.37
CA VAL A 102 3.66 -1.97 6.99
C VAL A 102 4.28 -1.18 8.13
N ARG A 103 5.39 -1.67 8.71
CA ARG A 103 6.07 -1.01 9.84
C ARG A 103 7.36 -0.31 9.42
N GLY A 104 8.02 -0.80 8.38
CA GLY A 104 9.38 -0.39 8.07
C GLY A 104 10.41 -0.92 9.08
N THR A 105 10.03 -1.89 9.93
CA THR A 105 10.89 -2.41 11.00
C THR A 105 10.79 -3.92 11.10
N ALA A 106 11.77 -4.52 11.77
CA ALA A 106 11.84 -5.95 12.01
C ALA A 106 10.93 -6.39 13.16
N GLN A 107 10.19 -7.47 12.93
CA GLN A 107 9.70 -8.37 13.96
C GLN A 107 10.81 -9.36 14.27
N ARG A 108 11.08 -9.61 15.56
CA ARG A 108 12.23 -10.43 15.97
C ARG A 108 12.04 -11.90 15.65
N ALA A 109 13.14 -12.62 15.47
CA ALA A 109 13.15 -14.08 15.53
C ALA A 109 12.45 -14.55 16.82
N GLY A 110 11.60 -15.57 16.70
CA GLY A 110 10.82 -16.09 17.83
C GLY A 110 9.55 -15.31 18.19
N THR A 111 9.17 -14.25 17.46
CA THR A 111 7.85 -13.62 17.63
C THR A 111 6.72 -14.62 17.37
N ASP A 112 5.67 -14.61 18.19
CA ASP A 112 4.50 -15.47 18.01
C ASP A 112 3.82 -15.15 16.65
N PRO A 113 3.58 -16.15 15.78
CA PRO A 113 2.88 -15.95 14.52
C PRO A 113 1.52 -15.23 14.65
N ARG A 114 0.84 -15.34 15.79
CA ARG A 114 -0.40 -14.62 16.08
C ARG A 114 -0.23 -13.11 16.04
N GLU A 115 0.92 -12.61 16.48
CA GLU A 115 1.27 -11.19 16.47
C GLU A 115 1.56 -10.70 15.04
N LEU A 116 2.07 -11.58 14.18
CA LEU A 116 2.42 -11.27 12.78
C LEU A 116 1.19 -11.24 11.86
N ASN A 117 0.12 -11.96 12.20
CA ASN A 117 -1.07 -12.08 11.36
C ASN A 117 -1.67 -10.73 10.97
N TYR A 118 -1.68 -9.76 11.88
CA TYR A 118 -2.18 -8.43 11.57
C TYR A 118 -1.29 -7.76 10.53
N ASP A 119 0.01 -7.68 10.76
CA ASP A 119 0.97 -7.03 9.86
C ASP A 119 0.96 -7.70 8.46
N LEU A 120 0.91 -9.04 8.40
CA LEU A 120 0.81 -9.82 7.17
C LEU A 120 -0.49 -9.58 6.39
N SER A 121 -1.58 -9.27 7.08
CA SER A 121 -2.86 -8.94 6.44
C SER A 121 -2.94 -7.47 6.02
N ALA A 122 -2.46 -6.57 6.88
CA ALA A 122 -2.51 -5.13 6.70
C ALA A 122 -1.70 -4.69 5.48
N GLN A 123 -0.60 -5.38 5.16
CA GLN A 123 0.23 -5.04 3.99
C GLN A 123 -0.56 -5.00 2.68
N VAL A 124 -1.68 -5.71 2.57
CA VAL A 124 -2.52 -5.72 1.36
C VAL A 124 -3.21 -4.37 1.15
N ALA A 125 -3.51 -3.65 2.23
CA ALA A 125 -4.28 -2.41 2.26
C ALA A 125 -3.51 -1.19 2.80
N SER A 126 -2.27 -1.37 3.24
CA SER A 126 -1.40 -0.32 3.79
C SER A 126 -0.18 -0.09 2.91
N PRO A 127 0.39 1.13 2.88
CA PRO A 127 1.57 1.44 2.09
C PRO A 127 2.76 0.58 2.48
N VAL A 128 3.58 0.23 1.49
CA VAL A 128 4.86 -0.45 1.71
C VAL A 128 5.93 0.58 2.04
N LEU A 129 6.55 0.44 3.20
CA LEU A 129 7.64 1.28 3.69
C LEU A 129 8.99 0.66 3.36
N TRP A 130 9.22 0.40 2.06
CA TRP A 130 10.41 -0.33 1.60
C TRP A 130 11.70 0.41 1.91
N GLN A 131 11.77 1.72 1.61
CA GLN A 131 12.92 2.55 1.91
C GLN A 131 13.31 2.45 3.40
N GLN A 132 12.35 2.64 4.29
CA GLN A 132 12.54 2.55 5.74
C GLN A 132 12.93 1.15 6.21
N THR A 133 12.54 0.12 5.46
CA THR A 133 12.86 -1.27 5.78
C THR A 133 14.33 -1.60 5.51
N ILE A 134 14.92 -0.97 4.47
CA ILE A 134 16.27 -1.31 3.98
C ILE A 134 17.36 -0.32 4.39
N GLU A 135 16.98 0.88 4.85
CA GLU A 135 17.89 1.91 5.38
C GLU A 135 18.08 1.76 6.90
#